data_AF-A0A3D6B2K8-F1
#
_entry.id   AF-A0A3D6B2K8-F1
#
_cell.length_a   1.000
_cell.length_b   1.000
_cell.length_c   1.000
_cell.angle_alpha   90.00
_cell.angle_beta   90.00
_cell.angle_gamma   90.00
#
_symmetry.space_group_name_H-M   'P 1'
#
loop_
_entity.id
_entity.type
_entity.pdbx_description
1 polymer ?
#
loop_
_entity_poly.entity_id
_entity_poly.type
_entity_poly.pdbx_seq_one_letter_code
_entity_poly.pdbx_strand_id
1 'polypeptide(L)' 'MQVTFKIEYRTIWGESISLSIKGEKYPMNWTEGNIWSLTLDGLKATDLNEYGYLLIYDGLITRMEWDKHHTKLDGRLK' A
#
# COMPACT_ATOMS: atom_id res chain seq x y z
N MET A 1 4.36 -9.06 12.49
CA MET A 1 4.11 -7.74 13.10
C MET A 1 2.84 -7.15 12.48
N GLN A 2 2.18 -6.20 13.15
CA GLN A 2 1.08 -5.43 12.58
C GLN A 2 1.63 -4.13 12.00
N VAL A 3 1.23 -3.78 10.77
CA VAL A 3 1.67 -2.55 10.10
C VAL A 3 0.47 -1.87 9.45
N THR A 4 0.38 -0.55 9.65
CA THR A 4 -0.61 0.29 8.98
C THR A 4 0.07 1.09 7.87
N PHE A 5 -0.41 0.91 6.65
CA PHE A 5 0.02 1.68 5.48
C PHE A 5 -0.96 2.81 5.23
N LYS A 6 -0.43 4.00 4.89
CA LYS A 6 -1.22 5.17 4.54
C LYS A 6 -0.58 5.89 3.37
N ILE A 7 -1.41 6.34 2.44
CA ILE A 7 -1.00 7.22 1.35
C ILE A 7 -2.08 8.28 1.12
N GLU A 8 -1.66 9.51 0.90
CA GLU A 8 -2.53 10.56 0.38
C GLU A 8 -2.53 10.48 -1.15
N TYR A 9 -3.69 10.17 -1.73
CA TYR A 9 -3.85 10.09 -3.18
C TYR A 9 -5.27 10.47 -3.59
N ARG A 10 -5.39 11.55 -4.35
CA ARG A 10 -6.67 11.99 -4.90
C ARG A 10 -7.09 11.07 -6.04
N THR A 11 -8.28 10.48 -5.90
CA THR A 11 -8.90 9.61 -6.89
C THR A 11 -10.12 10.27 -7.51
N ILE A 12 -10.51 9.78 -8.68
CA ILE A 12 -11.82 10.07 -9.29
C ILE A 12 -12.76 8.86 -9.15
N TRP A 13 -14.03 9.04 -9.50
CA TRP A 13 -15.03 7.97 -9.44
C TRP A 13 -14.59 6.73 -10.24
N GLY A 14 -14.71 5.57 -9.61
CA GLY A 14 -14.32 4.28 -10.18
C GLY A 14 -12.85 3.90 -9.94
N GLU A 15 -12.03 4.83 -9.45
CA GLU A 15 -10.66 4.50 -9.03
C GLU A 15 -10.59 3.99 -7.59
N SER A 16 -9.64 3.08 -7.34
CA SER A 16 -9.28 2.66 -6.00
C SER A 16 -7.77 2.45 -5.88
N ILE A 17 -7.27 2.42 -4.64
CA ILE A 17 -5.86 2.12 -4.37
C ILE A 17 -5.74 0.71 -3.78
N SER A 18 -4.74 -0.04 -4.25
CA SER A 18 -4.29 -1.28 -3.63
C SER A 18 -2.82 -1.18 -3.25
N LEU A 19 -2.46 -1.77 -2.12
CA LEU A 19 -1.07 -1.99 -1.73
C LEU A 19 -0.57 -3.26 -2.43
N SER A 20 0.66 -3.22 -2.95
CA SER A 20 1.35 -4.37 -3.52
C SER A 20 2.57 -4.73 -2.68
N ILE A 21 2.56 -5.93 -2.09
CA ILE A 21 3.71 -6.49 -1.36
C ILE A 21 4.04 -7.85 -1.98
N LYS A 22 5.28 -8.05 -2.44
CA LYS A 22 5.73 -9.31 -3.07
C LYS A 22 4.84 -9.83 -4.21
N GLY A 23 4.17 -8.91 -4.92
CA GLY A 23 3.25 -9.24 -6.02
C GLY A 23 1.83 -9.58 -5.58
N GLU A 24 1.57 -9.72 -4.28
CA GLU A 24 0.21 -9.81 -3.74
C GLU A 24 -0.41 -8.41 -3.63
N LYS A 25 -1.71 -8.32 -3.92
CA LYS A 25 -2.47 -7.07 -3.90
C LYS A 25 -3.43 -7.07 -2.73
N TYR A 26 -3.44 -5.97 -2.00
CA TYR A 26 -4.32 -5.76 -0.87
C TYR A 26 -5.11 -4.46 -1.08
N PRO A 27 -6.43 -4.55 -1.32
CA PRO A 27 -7.28 -3.37 -1.47
C PRO A 27 -7.20 -2.48 -0.22
N MET A 28 -7.03 -1.18 -0.44
CA MET A 28 -7.01 -0.20 0.65
C MET A 28 -8.39 0.44 0.80
N ASN A 29 -8.68 0.92 2.01
CA ASN A 29 -9.90 1.65 2.30
C ASN A 29 -9.67 3.15 2.14
N TRP A 30 -10.57 3.82 1.43
CA TRP A 30 -10.59 5.28 1.37
C TRP A 30 -11.11 5.85 2.70
N THR A 31 -10.51 6.95 3.14
CA THR A 31 -10.90 7.73 4.30
C THR A 31 -10.91 9.21 3.93
N GLU A 32 -11.57 10.04 4.75
CA GLU A 32 -11.65 11.48 4.51
C GLU A 32 -10.27 12.12 4.28
N GLY A 33 -10.22 13.12 3.39
CA GLY A 33 -8.97 13.83 3.07
C GLY A 33 -8.11 13.17 1.99
N ASN A 34 -8.67 12.29 1.14
CA ASN A 34 -7.94 11.55 0.10
C ASN A 34 -6.90 10.57 0.67
N ILE A 35 -7.10 10.09 1.89
CA ILE A 35 -6.18 9.15 2.52
C ILE A 35 -6.69 7.73 2.29
N TRP A 36 -5.85 6.89 1.70
CA TRP A 36 -6.06 5.46 1.59
C TRP A 36 -5.29 4.76 2.69
N SER A 37 -5.93 3.81 3.39
CA SER A 37 -5.29 3.07 4.49
C SER A 37 -5.63 1.59 4.52
N LEU A 38 -4.68 0.81 5.01
CA LEU A 38 -4.82 -0.62 5.24
C LEU A 38 -3.92 -1.04 6.39
N THR A 39 -4.46 -1.86 7.29
CA THR A 39 -3.69 -2.52 8.35
C THR A 39 -3.54 -3.99 8.02
N LEU A 40 -2.30 -4.49 8.02
CA LEU A 40 -1.99 -5.89 7.81
C LEU A 40 -1.32 -6.48 9.05
N ASP A 41 -1.80 -7.65 9.45
CA ASP A 41 -1.23 -8.46 10.52
C ASP A 41 -0.30 -9.54 9.96
N GLY A 42 0.60 -10.04 10.81
CA GLY A 42 1.45 -11.19 10.45
C GLY A 42 2.60 -10.88 9.48
N LEU A 43 2.81 -9.62 9.08
CA LEU A 43 3.91 -9.26 8.19
C LEU A 43 5.28 -9.54 8.82
N LYS A 44 6.19 -10.07 8.02
CA LYS A 44 7.61 -10.23 8.35
C LYS A 44 8.37 -8.98 7.94
N ALA A 45 9.50 -8.75 8.61
CA ALA A 45 10.43 -7.68 8.26
C ALA A 45 10.78 -7.67 6.75
N THR A 46 11.01 -8.85 6.19
CA THR A 46 11.37 -9.02 4.77
C THR A 46 10.23 -8.77 3.80
N ASP A 47 8.99 -8.68 4.27
CA ASP A 47 7.84 -8.26 3.45
C ASP A 47 7.89 -6.75 3.20
N LEU A 48 8.48 -5.98 4.12
CA LEU A 48 8.61 -4.52 4.04
C LEU A 48 9.86 -4.06 3.28
N ASN A 49 10.65 -5.02 2.79
CA ASN A 49 11.83 -4.73 2.00
C ASN A 49 11.45 -4.06 0.69
N GLU A 50 10.28 -4.33 0.12
CA GLU A 50 9.82 -3.72 -1.12
C GLU A 50 8.28 -3.78 -1.20
N TYR A 51 7.65 -2.61 -1.34
CA TYR A 51 6.21 -2.49 -1.54
C TYR A 51 5.89 -1.25 -2.38
N GLY A 52 4.67 -1.14 -2.88
CA GLY A 52 4.22 0.05 -3.60
C GLY A 52 2.71 0.12 -3.72
N TYR A 53 2.22 1.26 -4.17
CA TYR A 53 0.80 1.51 -4.37
C TYR A 53 0.40 1.38 -5.84
N LEU A 54 -0.78 0.80 -6.06
CA LEU A 54 -1.37 0.56 -7.38
C LEU A 54 -2.67 1.34 -7.50
N LEU A 55 -2.84 2.08 -8.59
CA LEU A 55 -4.13 2.66 -8.96
C LEU A 55 -4.90 1.62 -9.78
N ILE A 56 -6.11 1.32 -9.33
CA ILE A 56 -7.02 0.36 -9.96
C ILE A 56 -8.21 1.12 -10.53
N TYR A 57 -8.58 0.82 -11.77
CA TYR A 57 -9.83 1.27 -12.40
C TYR A 57 -10.44 0.10 -13.15
N ASP A 58 -11.74 -0.17 -12.91
CA ASP A 58 -12.46 -1.30 -13.50
C ASP A 58 -11.74 -2.65 -13.32
N GLY A 59 -11.16 -2.86 -12.13
CA GLY A 59 -10.40 -4.07 -11.79
C GLY A 59 -9.00 -4.19 -12.42
N LEU A 60 -8.60 -3.24 -13.27
CA LEU A 60 -7.30 -3.23 -13.94
C LEU A 60 -6.31 -2.28 -13.25
N ILE A 61 -5.02 -2.64 -13.25
CA ILE A 61 -3.97 -1.71 -12.83
C ILE A 61 -3.80 -0.67 -13.93
N THR A 62 -4.12 0.59 -13.63
CA THR A 62 -3.94 1.70 -14.57
C THR A 62 -2.65 2.47 -14.32
N ARG A 63 -2.18 2.51 -13.06
CA ARG A 63 -0.89 3.11 -12.70
C ARG A 63 -0.22 2.34 -11.58
N MET A 64 1.11 2.41 -11.59
CA MET A 64 1.98 1.99 -10.50
C MET A 64 2.83 3.19 -10.09
N GLU A 65 3.27 3.23 -8.84
CA GLU A 65 4.29 4.20 -8.44
C GLU A 65 5.57 4.05 -9.29
N TRP A 66 6.26 5.17 -9.47
CA TRP A 66 7.45 5.24 -10.32
C TRP A 66 8.60 4.47 -9.67
N ASP A 67 8.71 4.60 -8.35
CA ASP A 67 9.67 3.89 -7.52
C ASP A 67 8.95 3.19 -6.38
N LYS A 68 9.48 2.03 -5.98
CA LYS A 68 8.95 1.26 -4.85
C LYS A 68 9.49 1.79 -3.54
N HIS A 69 8.71 1.58 -2.49
CA HIS A 69 9.10 1.92 -1.13
C HIS A 69 9.85 0.77 -0.49
N HIS A 70 10.83 1.13 0.33
CA HIS A 70 11.65 0.20 1.10
C HIS A 70 11.70 0.71 2.54
N THR A 71 11.16 -0.05 3.48
CA THR A 71 11.29 0.33 4.90
C THR A 71 12.68 -0.04 5.38
N LYS A 72 13.45 0.96 5.82
CA LYS A 72 14.64 0.71 6.64
C LYS A 72 14.14 0.28 8.01
N LEU A 73 14.00 -1.03 8.23
CA LEU A 73 13.80 -1.58 9.56
C LEU A 73 15.07 -1.32 10.36
N ASP A 74 15.14 -0.17 11.03
CA ASP A 74 16.10 0.04 12.10
C ASP A 74 15.80 -1.00 13.19
N GLY A 75 16.82 -1.66 13.72
CA GLY A 75 16.75 -2.85 14.59
C GLY A 75 16.10 -2.64 15.95
N ARG A 76 15.25 -1.61 16.09
CA ARG A 76 14.50 -1.20 17.28
C ARG A 76 13.08 -1.74 17.33
N LEU A 77 12.60 -2.39 16.27
CA LEU A 77 11.36 -3.16 16.31
C LEU A 77 11.70 -4.61 16.70
N LYS A 78 11.91 -4.82 18.01
CA LYS A 78 11.94 -6.15 18.65
C LYS A 78 10.55 -6.52 19.14
#